data_AF-A0A3E3K5Q6-F1
#
_entry.id   AF-A0A3E3K5Q6-F1
#
_cell.length_a   1.000
_cell.length_b   1.000
_cell.length_c   1.000
_cell.angle_alpha   90.00
_cell.angle_beta   90.00
_cell.angle_gamma   90.00
#
_symmetry.space_group_name_H-M   'P 1'
#
loop_
_entity.id
_entity.type
_entity.pdbx_description
1 polymer ?
#
loop_
_entity_poly.entity_id
_entity_poly.type
_entity_poly.pdbx_seq_one_letter_code
_entity_poly.pdbx_strand_id
1 'polypeptide(L)'
;MRRETFRLGKGTKKNLFHRKRIKVKGNVPAAVAAGVVFCLVVYLLFVIVPGLHKAQEPVIVLTPEARTIRKGEALPEFQAKAVLKEGTREEEKKTWLSKQAGYRIEDLLRDLNEGEDYEIDCDADGTKAGDFPMRIRLSGELTSSLESEWKGKVRIQIRSGILTVKEAVEKSVDK
;
A
#
# COMPACT_ATOMS: atom_id res chain seq x y z
N MET A 1 45.37 100.41 5.94
CA MET A 1 44.86 101.02 4.70
C MET A 1 44.11 99.91 3.96
N ARG A 2 42.77 99.81 4.01
CA ARG A 2 41.80 100.32 3.01
C ARG A 2 42.26 100.09 1.55
N ARG A 3 41.53 99.41 0.65
CA ARG A 3 40.08 99.01 0.63
C ARG A 3 39.86 97.66 -0.08
N GLU A 4 38.69 97.06 0.14
CA GLU A 4 38.12 95.95 -0.64
C GLU A 4 37.40 96.43 -1.94
N THR A 5 36.65 95.50 -2.55
CA THR A 5 35.71 95.54 -3.71
C THR A 5 36.32 95.01 -5.01
N PHE A 6 35.65 94.27 -5.91
CA PHE A 6 34.25 93.81 -6.03
C PHE A 6 34.25 92.59 -7.02
N ARG A 7 33.34 91.60 -7.07
CA ARG A 7 31.98 91.34 -6.51
C ARG A 7 31.81 89.84 -6.18
N LEU A 8 30.76 89.46 -5.44
CA LEU A 8 30.20 88.10 -5.37
C LEU A 8 28.83 88.04 -6.05
N GLY A 9 28.66 87.19 -7.06
CA GLY A 9 27.40 87.02 -7.81
C GLY A 9 26.40 86.11 -7.09
N LYS A 10 25.15 86.56 -6.95
CA LYS A 10 24.06 85.77 -6.33
C LYS A 10 23.61 84.59 -7.19
N GLY A 11 24.00 83.37 -6.83
CA GLY A 11 23.37 82.13 -7.29
C GLY A 11 22.16 81.77 -6.41
N THR A 12 20.95 81.80 -6.97
CA THR A 12 19.69 81.70 -6.21
C THR A 12 18.93 80.40 -6.49
N LYS A 13 18.61 79.62 -5.44
CA LYS A 13 17.65 78.48 -5.41
C LYS A 13 18.08 77.26 -6.27
N LYS A 14 17.68 75.98 -6.05
CA LYS A 14 16.61 75.35 -5.26
C LYS A 14 17.13 74.00 -4.71
N ASN A 15 16.69 73.59 -3.52
CA ASN A 15 16.79 72.17 -3.12
C ASN A 15 15.91 71.32 -4.05
N LEU A 16 16.48 70.34 -4.75
CA LEU A 16 15.71 69.34 -5.48
C LEU A 16 16.01 67.95 -4.91
N PHE A 17 15.08 67.45 -4.09
CA PHE A 17 15.11 66.08 -3.57
C PHE A 17 15.06 65.07 -4.71
N HIS A 18 16.22 64.57 -5.12
CA HIS A 18 16.32 63.35 -5.93
C HIS A 18 16.73 62.16 -5.07
N ARG A 19 15.80 61.79 -4.18
CA ARG A 19 15.72 60.44 -3.64
C ARG A 19 15.44 59.49 -4.80
N LYS A 20 16.49 59.04 -5.51
CA LYS A 20 16.41 57.94 -6.46
C LYS A 20 15.91 56.71 -5.71
N ARG A 21 14.59 56.50 -5.70
CA ARG A 21 14.04 55.18 -5.39
C ARG A 21 14.59 54.26 -6.49
N ILE A 22 15.51 53.38 -6.12
CA ILE A 22 15.89 52.25 -6.96
C ILE A 22 14.67 51.33 -7.00
N LYS A 23 13.72 51.65 -7.89
CA LYS A 23 12.74 50.69 -8.33
C LYS A 23 13.53 49.66 -9.13
N VAL A 24 13.84 48.52 -8.51
CA VAL A 24 14.27 47.32 -9.22
C VAL A 24 13.07 46.87 -10.05
N LYS A 25 12.87 47.54 -11.19
CA LYS A 25 11.79 47.24 -12.11
C LYS A 25 12.23 46.05 -12.94
N GLY A 26 12.22 44.88 -12.30
CA GLY A 26 12.33 43.60 -12.97
C GLY A 26 11.14 43.47 -13.91
N ASN A 27 11.30 43.92 -15.15
CA ASN A 27 10.35 43.71 -16.23
C ASN A 27 10.41 42.23 -16.64
N VAL A 28 10.04 41.31 -15.74
CA VAL A 28 9.76 39.93 -16.09
C VAL A 28 8.53 39.99 -17.01
N PRO A 29 8.62 39.53 -18.28
CA PRO A 29 7.45 39.50 -19.15
C PRO A 29 6.35 38.68 -18.49
N ALA A 30 5.09 39.11 -18.60
CA ALA A 30 3.97 38.36 -18.01
C ALA A 30 3.94 36.89 -18.48
N ALA A 31 4.38 36.62 -19.73
CA ALA A 31 4.58 35.28 -20.26
C ALA A 31 5.66 34.46 -19.53
N VAL A 32 6.75 35.06 -19.07
CA VAL A 32 7.80 34.37 -18.30
C VAL A 32 7.30 34.07 -16.89
N ALA A 33 6.58 35.01 -16.26
CA ALA A 33 5.94 34.76 -14.96
C ALA A 33 4.89 33.64 -15.06
N ALA A 34 4.05 33.66 -16.09
CA ALA A 34 3.07 32.60 -16.37
C ALA A 34 3.73 31.25 -16.65
N GLY A 35 4.83 31.23 -17.41
CA GLY A 35 5.61 30.01 -17.67
C GLY A 35 6.20 29.41 -16.39
N VAL A 36 6.76 30.23 -15.50
CA VAL A 36 7.27 29.78 -14.19
C VAL A 36 6.13 29.22 -13.31
N VAL A 37 4.99 29.90 -13.25
CA VAL A 37 3.81 29.41 -12.51
C VAL A 37 3.29 28.09 -13.10
N PHE A 38 3.22 27.96 -14.42
CA PHE A 38 2.82 26.72 -15.10
C PHE A 38 3.82 25.57 -14.80
N CYS A 39 5.12 25.82 -14.87
CA CYS A 39 6.15 24.85 -14.49
C CYS A 39 6.03 24.42 -13.02
N LEU A 40 5.73 25.34 -12.09
CA LEU A 40 5.49 25.02 -10.69
C LEU A 40 4.22 24.18 -10.51
N VAL A 41 3.13 24.46 -11.23
CA VAL A 41 1.90 23.65 -11.20
C VAL A 41 2.16 22.24 -11.77
N VAL A 42 2.85 22.12 -12.90
CA VAL A 42 3.23 20.82 -13.48
C VAL A 42 4.14 20.03 -12.55
N TYR A 43 5.11 20.69 -11.90
CA TYR A 43 5.99 20.07 -10.90
C TYR A 43 5.20 19.59 -9.68
N LEU A 44 4.29 20.42 -9.14
CA LEU A 44 3.42 20.03 -8.03
C LEU A 44 2.51 18.85 -8.39
N LEU A 45 1.94 18.83 -9.61
CA LEU A 45 1.20 17.66 -10.10
C LEU A 45 2.09 16.42 -10.18
N PHE A 46 3.32 16.53 -10.71
CA PHE A 46 4.25 15.41 -10.81
C PHE A 46 4.74 14.89 -9.45
N VAL A 47 4.76 15.73 -8.40
CA VAL A 47 5.10 15.32 -7.03
C VAL A 47 3.90 14.76 -6.26
N ILE A 48 2.71 15.33 -6.44
CA ILE A 48 1.50 14.95 -5.69
C ILE A 48 0.80 13.72 -6.28
N VAL A 49 0.72 13.59 -7.61
CA VAL A 49 0.00 12.49 -8.29
C VAL A 49 0.55 11.10 -7.97
N PRO A 50 1.89 10.87 -7.87
CA PRO A 50 2.45 9.60 -7.39
C PRO A 50 2.16 9.35 -5.91
N GLY A 51 1.98 10.40 -5.11
CA GLY A 51 1.58 10.30 -3.70
C GLY A 51 0.11 9.90 -3.53
N LEU A 52 -0.75 10.29 -4.47
CA LEU A 52 -2.19 9.97 -4.49
C LEU A 52 -2.45 8.53 -4.97
N HIS A 53 -1.67 8.06 -5.93
CA HIS A 53 -1.60 6.64 -6.31
C HIS A 53 -0.70 5.86 -5.34
N LYS A 54 -1.09 5.78 -4.06
CA LYS A 54 -0.61 4.69 -3.22
C LYS A 54 -1.08 3.39 -3.86
N ALA A 55 -0.16 2.71 -4.56
CA ALA A 55 -0.37 1.34 -5.01
C ALA A 55 -0.87 0.55 -3.79
N GLN A 56 -2.10 0.05 -3.89
CA GLN A 56 -2.70 -0.68 -2.79
C GLN A 56 -1.92 -1.98 -2.70
N GLU A 57 -1.26 -2.23 -1.56
CA GLU A 57 -0.48 -3.46 -1.36
C GLU A 57 -1.36 -4.67 -1.69
N PRO A 58 -0.98 -5.53 -2.66
CA PRO A 58 -1.81 -6.65 -3.08
C PRO A 58 -2.08 -7.56 -1.89
N VAL A 59 -3.36 -7.86 -1.66
CA VAL A 59 -3.80 -8.66 -0.52
C VAL A 59 -4.19 -10.05 -1.01
N ILE A 60 -3.43 -11.06 -0.59
CA ILE A 60 -3.83 -12.46 -0.70
C ILE A 60 -4.79 -12.75 0.45
N VAL A 61 -6.00 -13.21 0.16
CA VAL A 61 -6.96 -13.69 1.14
C VAL A 61 -6.85 -15.21 1.19
N LEU A 62 -6.45 -15.74 2.35
CA LEU A 62 -6.28 -17.17 2.59
C LEU A 62 -7.45 -17.66 3.46
N THR A 63 -8.24 -18.60 2.95
CA THR A 63 -9.50 -19.05 3.57
C THR A 63 -9.53 -20.58 3.68
N PRO A 64 -9.71 -21.17 4.87
CA PRO A 64 -9.85 -22.61 5.01
C PRO A 64 -11.07 -23.11 4.23
N GLU A 65 -10.95 -24.26 3.57
CA GLU A 65 -12.11 -24.88 2.94
C GLU A 65 -13.08 -25.40 4.00
N ALA A 66 -14.34 -24.95 3.93
CA ALA A 66 -15.39 -25.49 4.79
C ALA A 66 -15.64 -26.96 4.41
N ARG A 67 -15.58 -27.86 5.40
CA ARG A 67 -15.78 -29.29 5.23
C ARG A 67 -16.89 -29.79 6.15
N THR A 68 -17.43 -30.96 5.84
CA THR A 68 -18.43 -31.64 6.67
C THR A 68 -18.09 -33.11 6.73
N ILE A 69 -18.01 -33.66 7.94
CA ILE A 69 -17.80 -35.08 8.20
C ILE A 69 -18.92 -35.65 9.07
N ARG A 70 -18.98 -36.97 9.17
CA ARG A 70 -19.86 -37.67 10.12
C ARG A 70 -19.11 -37.97 11.41
N LYS A 71 -19.84 -38.04 12.51
CA LYS A 71 -19.34 -38.49 13.81
C LYS A 71 -18.75 -39.90 13.69
N GLY A 72 -17.53 -40.08 14.18
CA GLY A 72 -16.76 -41.32 14.06
C GLY A 72 -16.00 -41.49 12.74
N GLU A 73 -16.08 -40.53 11.81
CA GLU A 73 -15.23 -40.46 10.63
C GLU A 73 -13.86 -39.85 11.00
N ALA A 74 -12.80 -40.23 10.29
CA ALA A 74 -11.49 -39.60 10.45
C ALA A 74 -11.55 -38.13 10.00
N LEU A 75 -10.73 -37.26 10.61
CA LEU A 75 -10.60 -35.89 10.14
C LEU A 75 -10.08 -35.87 8.69
N PRO A 76 -10.64 -35.01 7.82
CA PRO A 76 -10.15 -34.88 6.47
C PRO A 76 -8.83 -34.11 6.48
N GLU A 77 -8.05 -34.27 5.41
CA GLU A 77 -6.93 -33.36 5.15
C GLU A 77 -7.49 -31.95 4.93
N PHE A 78 -6.99 -30.98 5.69
CA PHE A 78 -7.44 -29.59 5.61
C PHE A 78 -6.60 -28.81 4.59
N GLN A 79 -7.28 -28.08 3.71
CA GLN A 79 -6.65 -27.18 2.75
C GLN A 79 -7.27 -25.78 2.89
N ALA A 80 -6.51 -24.77 2.49
CA ALA A 80 -6.97 -23.40 2.36
C ALA A 80 -6.86 -22.95 0.90
N LYS A 81 -7.81 -22.09 0.51
CA LYS A 81 -7.82 -21.45 -0.80
C LYS A 81 -7.22 -20.06 -0.69
N ALA A 82 -6.19 -19.79 -1.50
CA ALA A 82 -5.55 -18.49 -1.63
C ALA A 82 -6.06 -17.76 -2.88
N VAL A 83 -6.60 -16.56 -2.71
CA VAL A 83 -7.06 -15.70 -3.82
C VAL A 83 -6.62 -14.26 -3.59
N LEU A 84 -6.34 -13.50 -4.65
CA LEU A 84 -6.19 -12.05 -4.49
C LEU A 84 -7.54 -11.41 -4.19
N LYS A 85 -7.50 -10.40 -3.34
CA LYS A 85 -8.67 -9.59 -2.99
C LYS A 85 -9.24 -8.90 -4.23
N GLU A 86 -10.56 -8.83 -4.30
CA GLU A 86 -11.27 -8.07 -5.34
C GLU A 86 -10.77 -6.61 -5.41
N GLY A 87 -10.51 -6.14 -6.63
CA GLY A 87 -9.90 -4.84 -6.90
C GLY A 87 -8.37 -4.85 -7.06
N THR A 88 -7.68 -5.93 -6.68
CA THR A 88 -6.28 -6.16 -7.07
C THR A 88 -6.18 -6.40 -8.57
N ARG A 89 -5.22 -5.77 -9.24
CA ARG A 89 -5.08 -5.84 -10.70
C ARG A 89 -4.24 -7.03 -11.14
N GLU A 90 -4.45 -7.50 -12.37
CA GLU A 90 -3.72 -8.65 -12.93
C GLU A 90 -2.22 -8.38 -13.08
N GLU A 91 -1.79 -7.13 -13.29
CA GLU A 91 -0.36 -6.79 -13.27
C GLU A 91 0.31 -7.01 -11.91
N GLU A 92 -0.44 -6.93 -10.80
CA GLU A 92 0.12 -7.09 -9.45
C GLU A 92 0.57 -8.52 -9.17
N LYS A 93 -0.08 -9.53 -9.76
CA LYS A 93 0.35 -10.96 -9.69
C LYS A 93 1.78 -11.17 -10.18
N LYS A 94 2.21 -10.36 -11.15
CA LYS A 94 3.55 -10.44 -11.77
C LYS A 94 4.60 -9.64 -11.01
N THR A 95 4.24 -9.08 -9.85
CA THR A 95 5.18 -8.39 -8.97
C THR A 95 6.17 -9.39 -8.40
N TRP A 96 7.46 -9.04 -8.49
CA TRP A 96 8.54 -9.82 -7.90
C TRP A 96 8.56 -9.66 -6.38
N LEU A 97 8.40 -10.77 -5.67
CA LEU A 97 8.65 -10.85 -4.23
C LEU A 97 10.15 -10.90 -3.98
N SER A 98 10.85 -11.83 -4.64
CA SER A 98 12.32 -11.84 -4.72
C SER A 98 12.80 -11.90 -6.16
N LYS A 99 13.53 -10.86 -6.60
CA LYS A 99 14.15 -10.84 -7.93
C LYS A 99 15.36 -11.77 -8.04
N GLN A 100 16.01 -12.07 -6.91
CA GLN A 100 17.19 -12.94 -6.87
C GLN A 100 16.78 -14.41 -6.97
N ALA A 101 15.73 -14.83 -6.25
CA ALA A 101 15.18 -16.18 -6.35
C ALA A 101 14.28 -16.38 -7.60
N GLY A 102 13.89 -15.30 -8.28
CA GLY A 102 12.96 -15.37 -9.41
C GLY A 102 11.51 -15.64 -8.99
N TYR A 103 11.13 -15.22 -7.79
CA TYR A 103 9.86 -15.57 -7.13
C TYR A 103 8.86 -14.41 -7.15
N ARG A 104 7.59 -14.69 -7.48
CA ARG A 104 6.51 -13.69 -7.67
C ARG A 104 5.29 -13.95 -6.79
N ILE A 105 4.36 -12.99 -6.79
CA ILE A 105 3.04 -13.14 -6.14
C ILE A 105 2.23 -14.29 -6.77
N GLU A 106 2.35 -14.53 -8.08
CA GLU A 106 1.71 -15.68 -8.74
C GLU A 106 2.27 -17.04 -8.28
N ASP A 107 3.54 -17.10 -7.89
CA ASP A 107 4.15 -18.31 -7.30
C ASP A 107 3.63 -18.52 -5.88
N LEU A 108 3.69 -17.49 -5.02
CA LEU A 108 3.13 -17.54 -3.65
C LEU A 108 1.64 -17.94 -3.65
N LEU A 109 0.86 -17.51 -4.64
CA LEU A 109 -0.53 -17.94 -4.79
C LEU A 109 -0.67 -19.41 -5.18
N ARG A 110 0.23 -19.96 -5.99
CA ARG A 110 0.22 -21.38 -6.34
C ARG A 110 0.59 -22.22 -5.11
N ASP A 111 1.72 -21.91 -4.50
CA ASP A 111 2.29 -22.70 -3.40
C ASP A 111 1.32 -22.72 -2.18
N LEU A 112 0.66 -21.58 -1.85
CA LEU A 112 -0.42 -21.51 -0.86
C LEU A 112 -1.72 -22.25 -1.24
N ASN A 113 -1.98 -22.52 -2.53
CA ASN A 113 -3.11 -23.38 -2.95
C ASN A 113 -2.70 -24.86 -3.06
N GLU A 114 -1.41 -25.17 -3.14
CA GLU A 114 -0.87 -26.54 -3.12
C GLU A 114 -0.71 -27.08 -1.68
N GLY A 115 -0.78 -26.21 -0.67
CA GLY A 115 -0.77 -26.57 0.76
C GLY A 115 0.51 -26.16 1.49
N GLU A 116 1.40 -25.42 0.83
CA GLU A 116 2.69 -25.05 1.40
C GLU A 116 2.59 -23.80 2.30
N ASP A 117 3.57 -23.65 3.19
CA ASP A 117 3.75 -22.48 4.07
C ASP A 117 2.61 -22.13 5.05
N TYR A 118 1.67 -23.04 5.31
CA TYR A 118 0.71 -22.90 6.41
C TYR A 118 0.29 -24.24 7.02
N GLU A 119 -0.27 -24.16 8.22
CA GLU A 119 -0.96 -25.25 8.92
C GLU A 119 -2.40 -24.81 9.26
N ILE A 120 -3.32 -25.77 9.37
CA ILE A 120 -4.70 -25.53 9.80
C ILE A 120 -4.97 -26.27 11.11
N ASP A 121 -5.16 -25.52 12.20
CA ASP A 121 -5.70 -26.07 13.44
C ASP A 121 -7.23 -26.19 13.31
N CYS A 122 -7.78 -27.30 13.80
CA CYS A 122 -9.20 -27.45 14.08
C CYS A 122 -9.38 -28.14 15.45
N ASP A 123 -10.28 -27.63 16.28
CA ASP A 123 -10.51 -28.18 17.64
C ASP A 123 -11.44 -29.42 17.64
N ALA A 124 -11.79 -29.94 16.45
CA ALA A 124 -12.64 -31.11 16.30
C ALA A 124 -11.87 -32.43 16.48
N ASP A 125 -12.45 -33.37 17.22
CA ASP A 125 -11.93 -34.74 17.38
C ASP A 125 -12.73 -35.79 16.56
N GLY A 126 -13.76 -35.35 15.82
CA GLY A 126 -14.69 -36.23 15.10
C GLY A 126 -15.66 -37.04 15.99
N THR A 127 -15.55 -36.96 17.32
CA THR A 127 -16.37 -37.74 18.27
C THR A 127 -17.67 -37.02 18.68
N LYS A 128 -17.69 -35.69 18.60
CA LYS A 128 -18.84 -34.84 18.95
C LYS A 128 -19.38 -34.15 17.71
N ALA A 129 -20.71 -34.19 17.53
CA ALA A 129 -21.37 -33.38 16.52
C ALA A 129 -21.35 -31.90 16.93
N GLY A 130 -21.28 -31.00 15.95
CA GLY A 130 -21.18 -29.56 16.17
C GLY A 130 -20.37 -28.85 15.08
N ASP A 131 -20.28 -27.54 15.19
CA ASP A 131 -19.47 -26.68 14.32
C ASP A 131 -18.19 -26.27 15.04
N PHE A 132 -17.04 -26.56 14.43
CA PHE A 132 -15.73 -26.34 15.02
C PHE A 132 -14.94 -25.31 14.19
N PRO A 133 -14.37 -24.26 14.82
CA PRO A 133 -13.64 -23.22 14.10
C PRO A 133 -12.30 -23.76 13.57
N MET A 134 -11.98 -23.40 12.33
CA MET A 134 -10.69 -23.67 11.69
C MET A 134 -9.83 -22.40 11.70
N ARG A 135 -8.58 -22.53 12.15
CA ARG A 135 -7.60 -21.43 12.25
C ARG A 135 -6.38 -21.75 11.40
N ILE A 136 -5.92 -20.79 10.61
CA ILE A 136 -4.66 -20.92 9.85
C ILE A 136 -3.50 -20.34 10.66
N ARG A 137 -2.37 -21.03 10.68
CA ARG A 137 -1.07 -20.51 11.09
C ARG A 137 -0.14 -20.51 9.87
N LEU A 138 0.55 -19.40 9.60
CA LEU A 138 1.57 -19.35 8.55
C LEU A 138 2.88 -19.96 9.08
N SER A 139 3.72 -20.46 8.18
CA SER A 139 5.07 -20.91 8.52
C SER A 139 5.91 -19.75 9.07
N GLY A 140 6.93 -20.08 9.86
CA GLY A 140 7.88 -19.08 10.36
C GLY A 140 8.67 -18.41 9.24
N GLU A 141 8.96 -19.14 8.15
CA GLU A 141 9.71 -18.65 7.00
C GLU A 141 8.88 -17.67 6.16
N LEU A 142 7.61 -18.00 5.88
CA LEU A 142 6.67 -17.10 5.22
C LEU A 142 6.41 -15.85 6.06
N THR A 143 6.21 -16.00 7.37
CA THR A 143 6.01 -14.87 8.29
C THR A 143 7.23 -13.93 8.29
N SER A 144 8.44 -14.49 8.40
CA SER A 144 9.70 -13.73 8.32
C SER A 144 9.85 -13.00 6.98
N SER A 145 9.49 -13.66 5.87
CA SER A 145 9.57 -13.09 4.52
C SER A 145 8.60 -11.90 4.35
N LEU A 146 7.36 -12.02 4.84
CA LEU A 146 6.36 -10.96 4.85
C LEU A 146 6.77 -9.75 5.71
N GLU A 147 7.47 -9.98 6.82
CA GLU A 147 7.93 -8.90 7.72
C GLU A 147 9.24 -8.23 7.28
N SER A 148 9.99 -8.85 6.36
CA SER A 148 11.31 -8.42 5.88
C SER A 148 11.36 -8.10 4.38
N GLU A 149 11.79 -9.04 3.52
CA GLU A 149 12.00 -8.81 2.08
C GLU A 149 10.70 -8.41 1.37
N TRP A 150 9.56 -9.00 1.76
CA TRP A 150 8.28 -8.82 1.07
C TRP A 150 7.38 -7.74 1.71
N LYS A 151 7.86 -7.08 2.76
CA LYS A 151 7.16 -6.02 3.47
C LYS A 151 6.75 -4.88 2.54
N GLY A 152 5.45 -4.60 2.44
CA GLY A 152 4.93 -3.57 1.54
C GLY A 152 4.83 -4.00 0.07
N LYS A 153 5.22 -5.24 -0.28
CA LYS A 153 5.05 -5.83 -1.61
C LYS A 153 3.80 -6.70 -1.70
N VAL A 154 3.45 -7.42 -0.63
CA VAL A 154 2.27 -8.28 -0.53
C VAL A 154 1.85 -8.43 0.93
N ARG A 155 0.55 -8.58 1.18
CA ARG A 155 0.03 -8.92 2.51
C ARG A 155 -0.90 -10.11 2.45
N ILE A 156 -0.78 -11.03 3.41
CA ILE A 156 -1.73 -12.13 3.60
C ILE A 156 -2.81 -11.71 4.61
N GLN A 157 -4.07 -11.94 4.27
CA GLN A 157 -5.24 -11.79 5.13
C GLN A 157 -5.86 -13.17 5.37
N ILE A 158 -5.71 -13.69 6.59
CA ILE A 158 -6.31 -14.94 7.03
C ILE A 158 -7.82 -14.75 7.28
N ARG A 159 -8.63 -15.73 6.88
CA ARG A 159 -10.05 -15.86 7.23
C ARG A 159 -10.28 -17.09 8.11
N SER A 160 -11.34 -17.06 8.90
CA SER A 160 -11.82 -18.21 9.69
C SER A 160 -12.69 -19.13 8.83
N GLY A 161 -12.47 -20.44 8.96
CA GLY A 161 -13.35 -21.48 8.41
C GLY A 161 -14.11 -22.23 9.49
N ILE A 162 -15.00 -23.15 9.10
CA ILE A 162 -15.75 -24.03 10.01
C ILE A 162 -15.73 -25.46 9.44
N LEU A 163 -15.47 -26.43 10.32
CA LEU A 163 -15.72 -27.85 10.09
C LEU A 163 -17.03 -28.24 10.80
N THR A 164 -18.00 -28.74 10.07
CA THR A 164 -19.26 -29.26 10.63
C THR A 164 -19.17 -30.77 10.81
N VAL A 165 -19.28 -31.26 12.05
CA VAL A 165 -19.44 -32.69 12.34
C VAL A 165 -20.92 -32.99 12.52
N LYS A 166 -21.49 -33.82 11.64
CA LYS A 166 -22.90 -34.25 11.72
C LYS A 166 -23.02 -35.54 12.53
N GLU A 167 -24.12 -35.68 13.27
CA GLU A 167 -24.48 -36.96 13.88
C GLU A 167 -24.53 -38.07 12.82
N ALA A 168 -24.12 -39.28 13.21
CA ALA A 168 -24.23 -40.44 12.35
C ALA A 168 -25.71 -40.77 12.16
N VAL A 169 -26.14 -40.98 10.90
CA VAL A 169 -27.51 -41.45 10.63
C VAL A 169 -27.58 -42.91 11.08
N GLU A 170 -28.13 -43.11 12.27
CA GLU A 170 -28.46 -44.42 12.81
C GLU A 170 -29.45 -45.08 11.84
N LYS A 171 -28.97 -46.08 11.08
CA LYS A 171 -29.84 -46.83 10.16
C LYS A 171 -30.78 -47.66 11.02
N SER A 172 -32.03 -47.24 11.13
CA SER A 172 -33.11 -48.07 11.65
C SER A 172 -33.19 -49.34 10.81
N VAL A 173 -32.71 -50.44 11.37
CA VAL A 173 -32.94 -51.78 10.82
C VAL A 173 -34.35 -52.17 11.25
N ASP A 174 -35.34 -51.74 10.46
CA ASP A 174 -36.68 -52.32 10.53
C ASP A 174 -36.59 -53.84 10.27
N LYS A 175 -37.22 -54.62 11.15
CA LYS A 175 -37.11 -56.08 11.23
C LYS A 175 -38.50 -56.70 11.27
#